data_AF-A0A7R9QDA1-F1
#
_entry.id   AF-A0A7R9QDA1-F1
#
_cell.length_a   1.000
_cell.length_b   1.000
_cell.length_c   1.000
_cell.angle_alpha   90.00
_cell.angle_beta   90.00
_cell.angle_gamma   90.00
#
_symmetry.space_group_name_H-M   'P 1'
#
loop_
_entity.id
_entity.type
_entity.pdbx_description
1 polymer ?
#
loop_
_entity_poly.entity_id
_entity_poly.type
_entity_poly.pdbx_seq_one_letter_code
_entity_poly.pdbx_strand_id
1 'polypeptide(L)'
;MPETKLILLGVLPRAEPLGAKVKQVNTLIKKLNNDKNVFFLDMWSAYESADGHIKTELFGSDKLHPNARGYEVWQQTMEPLLNKLLQ
;
A
#
# COMPACT_ATOMS: atom_id res chain seq x y z
N MET A 1 -6.31 -7.32 23.20
CA MET A 1 -6.07 -8.07 21.95
C MET A 1 -4.56 -8.26 21.71
N PRO A 2 -3.83 -9.00 22.58
CA PRO A 2 -2.38 -9.18 22.42
C PRO A 2 -2.00 -10.11 21.25
N GLU A 3 -2.91 -10.97 20.79
CA GLU A 3 -2.65 -11.95 19.71
C GLU A 3 -3.05 -11.48 18.31
N THR A 4 -3.66 -10.30 18.17
CA THR A 4 -4.10 -9.79 16.88
C THR A 4 -2.89 -9.50 15.99
N LYS A 5 -2.89 -10.07 14.78
CA LYS A 5 -1.95 -9.74 13.71
C LYS A 5 -2.38 -8.42 13.05
N LEU A 6 -1.46 -7.47 12.94
CA LEU A 6 -1.67 -6.16 12.32
C LEU A 6 -1.00 -6.11 10.96
N ILE A 7 -1.72 -5.63 9.94
CA ILE A 7 -1.16 -5.34 8.64
C ILE A 7 -1.13 -3.83 8.46
N LEU A 8 0.08 -3.28 8.38
CA LEU A 8 0.34 -1.88 8.05
C LEU A 8 0.46 -1.75 6.54
N LEU A 9 -0.58 -1.25 5.90
CA LEU A 9 -0.57 -0.98 4.47
C LEU A 9 0.26 0.28 4.19
N GLY A 10 1.20 0.17 3.26
CA GLY A 10 1.85 1.34 2.68
C GLY A 10 0.80 2.30 2.11
N VAL A 11 0.95 3.59 2.39
CA VAL A 11 0.07 4.62 1.84
C VAL A 11 0.28 4.68 0.32
N LEU A 12 -0.82 4.73 -0.43
CA LEU A 12 -0.79 4.77 -1.89
C LEU A 12 -0.08 6.02 -2.43
N PRO A 13 0.47 5.97 -3.65
CA PRO A 13 1.12 7.11 -4.27
C PRO A 13 0.26 8.37 -4.35
N ARG A 14 0.91 9.54 -4.22
CA ARG A 14 0.31 10.85 -4.39
C ARG A 14 1.16 11.69 -5.33
N ALA A 15 0.52 12.53 -6.13
CA ALA A 15 1.21 13.53 -6.91
C ALA A 15 1.97 14.51 -6.00
N GLU A 16 3.05 15.10 -6.53
CA GLU A 16 3.79 16.15 -5.85
C GLU A 16 2.91 17.39 -5.60
N PRO A 17 3.15 18.13 -4.50
CA PRO A 17 4.28 18.03 -3.57
C PRO A 17 4.09 17.03 -2.41
N LEU A 18 2.98 16.29 -2.38
CA LEU A 18 2.67 15.38 -1.27
C LEU A 18 3.37 14.02 -1.40
N GLY A 19 3.79 13.65 -2.62
CA GLY A 19 4.46 12.38 -2.93
C GLY A 19 5.67 12.13 -2.05
N ALA A 20 6.58 13.10 -1.95
CA ALA A 20 7.76 13.01 -1.08
C ALA A 20 7.41 12.72 0.39
N LYS A 21 6.40 13.41 0.93
CA LYS A 21 5.95 13.20 2.32
C LYS A 21 5.35 11.82 2.51
N VAL A 22 4.58 11.32 1.55
CA VAL A 22 4.01 9.96 1.60
C VAL A 22 5.10 8.90 1.53
N LYS A 23 6.10 9.05 0.65
CA LYS A 23 7.26 8.15 0.59
C LYS A 23 8.01 8.11 1.92
N GLN A 24 8.16 9.27 2.59
CA GLN A 24 8.77 9.34 3.92
C GLN A 24 7.94 8.60 4.97
N VAL A 25 6.60 8.77 4.99
CA VAL A 25 5.72 8.02 5.89
C VAL A 25 5.89 6.52 5.68
N ASN A 26 5.83 6.05 4.44
CA ASN A 26 6.02 4.63 4.11
C ASN A 26 7.39 4.10 4.56
N THR A 27 8.45 4.90 4.41
CA THR A 27 9.80 4.57 4.89
C THR A 27 9.86 4.41 6.41
N LEU A 28 9.12 5.23 7.15
CA LEU A 28 9.07 5.16 8.61
C LEU A 28 8.24 3.97 9.09
N ILE A 29 7.02 3.79 8.58
CA ILE A 29 6.13 2.73 9.05
C ILE A 29 6.60 1.33 8.62
N LYS A 30 7.33 1.20 7.51
CA LYS A 30 7.96 -0.07 7.10
C LYS A 30 8.89 -0.64 8.17
N LYS A 31 9.54 0.22 8.96
CA LYS A 31 10.43 -0.20 10.06
C LYS A 31 9.70 -0.83 11.24
N LEU A 32 8.38 -0.68 11.33
CA LEU A 32 7.56 -1.29 12.37
C LEU A 32 7.24 -2.76 12.08
N ASN A 33 7.54 -3.25 10.87
CA ASN A 33 7.45 -4.67 10.54
C ASN A 33 8.35 -5.49 11.46
N ASN A 34 7.78 -6.49 12.14
CA ASN A 34 8.52 -7.38 13.02
C ASN A 34 8.36 -8.87 12.67
N ASP A 35 7.63 -9.18 11.60
CA ASP A 35 7.33 -10.53 11.11
C ASP A 35 6.70 -11.48 12.15
N LYS A 36 6.16 -10.94 13.24
CA LYS A 36 5.51 -11.68 14.33
C LYS A 36 4.04 -11.34 14.45
N ASN A 37 3.75 -10.07 14.75
CA ASN A 37 2.39 -9.56 14.92
C ASN A 37 2.15 -8.23 14.21
N VAL A 38 3.19 -7.59 13.65
CA VAL A 38 3.07 -6.41 12.81
C VAL A 38 3.75 -6.69 11.49
N PHE A 39 2.98 -6.60 10.41
CA PHE A 39 3.39 -6.89 9.05
C PHE A 39 3.24 -5.64 8.19
N PHE A 40 4.30 -5.17 7.55
CA PHE A 40 4.20 -4.09 6.57
C PHE A 40 3.95 -4.67 5.17
N LEU A 41 2.94 -4.16 4.47
CA LEU A 41 2.69 -4.49 3.07
C LEU A 41 2.96 -3.28 2.20
N ASP A 42 3.91 -3.41 1.26
CA ASP A 42 4.18 -2.36 0.29
C ASP A 42 3.09 -2.30 -0.78
N MET A 43 2.21 -1.31 -0.65
CA MET A 43 1.20 -1.01 -1.68
C MET A 43 1.75 -0.12 -2.79
N TRP A 44 2.83 0.64 -2.54
CA TRP A 44 3.30 1.67 -3.47
C TRP A 44 3.70 1.06 -4.82
N SER A 45 4.50 -0.01 -4.77
CA SER A 45 5.03 -0.70 -5.96
C SER A 45 3.93 -1.20 -6.91
N ALA A 46 2.73 -1.52 -6.41
CA ALA A 46 1.63 -1.96 -7.26
C ALA A 46 1.02 -0.81 -8.09
N TYR A 47 1.14 0.43 -7.61
CA TYR A 47 0.59 1.64 -8.24
C TYR A 47 1.65 2.50 -8.94
N GLU A 48 2.90 2.06 -8.92
CA GLU A 48 4.01 2.68 -9.65
C GLU A 48 4.33 1.87 -10.93
N SER A 49 4.57 2.55 -12.03
CA SER A 49 5.07 1.95 -13.28
C SER A 49 6.59 1.74 -13.21
N ALA A 50 7.14 0.97 -14.15
CA ALA A 50 8.57 0.62 -14.16
C ALA A 50 9.51 1.83 -14.28
N ASP A 51 9.01 2.95 -14.81
CA ASP A 51 9.71 4.23 -14.95
C ASP A 51 9.50 5.18 -13.76
N GLY A 52 8.81 4.75 -12.70
CA GLY A 52 8.61 5.53 -11.47
C GLY A 52 7.42 6.49 -11.51
N HIS A 53 6.56 6.40 -12.53
CA HIS A 53 5.33 7.19 -12.60
C HIS A 53 4.16 6.53 -11.85
N ILE A 54 3.21 7.34 -11.38
CA ILE A 54 1.98 6.83 -10.80
C ILE A 54 1.09 6.33 -11.94
N LYS A 55 0.56 5.11 -11.81
CA LYS A 55 -0.46 4.54 -12.71
C LYS A 55 -1.78 5.27 -12.57
N THR A 56 -1.89 6.44 -13.19
CA THR A 56 -3.07 7.34 -13.06
C THR A 56 -4.38 6.68 -13.48
N GLU A 57 -4.33 5.68 -14.35
CA GLU A 57 -5.48 4.88 -14.79
C GLU A 57 -6.12 4.05 -13.67
N LEU A 58 -5.44 3.88 -12.53
CA LEU A 58 -5.97 3.18 -11.35
C LEU A 58 -6.74 4.11 -10.39
N PHE A 59 -6.76 5.42 -10.65
CA PHE A 59 -7.42 6.41 -9.80
C PHE A 59 -8.67 6.99 -10.46
N GLY A 60 -9.57 7.51 -9.63
CA GLY A 60 -10.70 8.30 -10.08
C GLY A 60 -10.28 9.67 -10.62
N SER A 61 -11.26 10.46 -11.05
CA SER A 61 -11.02 11.81 -11.58
C SER A 61 -10.37 12.77 -10.57
N ASP A 62 -10.49 12.47 -9.27
CA ASP A 62 -9.86 13.23 -8.18
C ASP A 62 -8.36 12.92 -7.99
N LYS A 63 -7.82 11.94 -8.73
CA LYS A 63 -6.42 11.50 -8.68
C LYS A 63 -5.97 11.09 -7.27
N LEU A 64 -6.91 10.64 -6.44
CA LEU A 64 -6.68 10.29 -5.04
C LEU A 64 -7.28 8.92 -4.72
N HIS A 65 -8.58 8.74 -4.95
CA HIS A 65 -9.23 7.49 -4.61
C HIS A 65 -9.03 6.48 -5.73
N PRO A 66 -8.71 5.20 -5.41
CA PRO A 66 -8.69 4.16 -6.42
C PRO A 66 -10.06 4.06 -7.10
N ASN A 67 -10.06 3.84 -8.41
CA ASN A 67 -11.28 3.43 -9.12
C ASN A 67 -11.48 1.91 -8.97
N ALA A 68 -12.47 1.33 -9.66
CA ALA A 68 -12.75 -0.11 -9.58
C ALA A 68 -11.51 -0.98 -9.88
N ARG A 69 -10.80 -0.70 -10.98
CA ARG A 69 -9.55 -1.38 -11.35
C ARG A 69 -8.44 -1.14 -10.32
N GLY A 70 -8.38 0.07 -9.76
CA GLY A 70 -7.47 0.38 -8.66
C GLY A 70 -7.72 -0.47 -7.41
N TYR A 71 -8.99 -0.74 -7.06
CA TYR A 71 -9.33 -1.62 -5.94
C TYR A 71 -9.09 -3.10 -6.25
N GLU A 72 -9.21 -3.55 -7.50
CA GLU A 72 -8.79 -4.89 -7.90
C GLU A 72 -7.28 -5.09 -7.66
N VAL A 73 -6.45 -4.13 -8.07
CA VAL A 73 -5.00 -4.15 -7.78
C VAL A 73 -4.73 -4.12 -6.28
N TRP A 74 -5.48 -3.32 -5.52
CA TRP A 74 -5.40 -3.29 -4.06
C TRP A 74 -5.63 -4.68 -3.46
N GLN A 75 -6.72 -5.34 -3.87
CA GLN A 75 -7.09 -6.68 -3.39
C GLN A 75 -6.00 -7.69 -3.74
N GLN A 76 -5.58 -7.73 -5.00
CA GLN A 76 -4.54 -8.66 -5.48
C GLN A 76 -3.22 -8.49 -4.73
N THR A 77 -2.89 -7.26 -4.32
CA THR A 77 -1.68 -6.97 -3.53
C THR A 77 -1.82 -7.44 -2.09
N MET A 78 -3.01 -7.27 -1.49
CA MET A 78 -3.28 -7.57 -0.08
C MET A 78 -3.56 -9.05 0.19
N GLU A 79 -4.32 -9.70 -0.68
CA GLU A 79 -4.86 -11.05 -0.49
C GLU A 79 -3.80 -12.11 -0.13
N PRO A 80 -2.61 -12.18 -0.76
CA PRO A 80 -1.62 -13.20 -0.42
C PRO A 80 -1.15 -13.13 1.03
N LEU A 81 -0.90 -11.92 1.54
CA LEU A 81 -0.49 -11.72 2.93
C LEU A 81 -1.65 -12.01 3.88
N LEU A 82 -2.86 -11.55 3.57
CA LEU A 82 -4.05 -11.82 4.38
C LEU A 82 -4.24 -13.33 4.57
N ASN A 83 -4.26 -14.07 3.46
CA ASN A 83 -4.49 -15.51 3.46
C ASN A 83 -3.40 -16.27 4.22
N LYS A 84 -2.14 -15.82 4.13
CA LYS A 84 -1.03 -16.38 4.92
C LYS A 84 -1.22 -16.17 6.42
N LEU A 85 -1.80 -15.04 6.84
CA LEU A 85 -1.95 -14.70 8.26
C LEU A 85 -3.23 -15.27 8.89
N LEU A 86 -4.23 -15.65 8.09
CA LEU A 86 -5.45 -16.32 8.55
C LEU A 86 -5.33 -17.84 8.71
N GLN A 87 -4.28 -18.43 8.14
CA GLN A 87 -3.85 -19.81 8.41
C GLN A 87 -3.18 -19.89 9.79
#